data_AF-B6HLL4-F1
#
_entry.id   AF-B6HLL4-F1
#
_cell.length_a   1.000
_cell.length_b   1.000
_cell.length_c   1.000
_cell.angle_alpha   90.00
_cell.angle_beta   90.00
_cell.angle_gamma   90.00
#
_symmetry.space_group_name_H-M   'P 1'
#
loop_
_entity.id
_entity.type
_entity.pdbx_description
1 polymer ?
#
loop_
_entity_poly.entity_id
_entity_poly.type
_entity_poly.pdbx_seq_one_letter_code
_entity_poly.pdbx_strand_id
1 'polypeptide(L)'
;MFRRNKGLKPAQGYEIEPPDKNRSLKYGNGLEINIDILMKVIVTDYLLREILQAEEYITRKFRISEKKTFEEEKVYETELQTLRRTYMTIKHTESMIPLGPLRKYYDSLRQDPAWYLRRELVQDCITRGGCCSRGCGCCKNRLSTTEYSKGIGHCTAACYCCSAVRGSDYHPDITLSILSFLRPRLEKNPAYFIEMVEAYFPKPEDKTIRWKWWR
;
A
#
# COMPACT_ATOMS: atom_id res chain seq x y z
N MET A 1 28.98 -18.24 -14.42
CA MET A 1 27.77 -18.90 -14.98
C MET A 1 26.93 -19.44 -13.83
N PHE A 2 25.91 -18.71 -13.36
CA PHE A 2 25.03 -19.16 -12.29
C PHE A 2 23.89 -20.00 -12.87
N ARG A 3 23.78 -21.26 -12.43
CA ARG A 3 22.69 -22.20 -12.77
C ARG A 3 21.38 -21.69 -12.17
N ARG A 4 20.34 -21.58 -13.00
CA ARG A 4 18.97 -21.27 -12.57
C ARG A 4 18.46 -22.38 -11.63
N ASN A 5 18.07 -22.02 -10.41
CA ASN A 5 17.33 -22.91 -9.51
C ASN A 5 15.99 -23.26 -10.16
N LYS A 6 15.80 -24.53 -10.52
CA LYS A 6 14.50 -25.09 -10.87
C LYS A 6 13.70 -25.19 -9.58
N GLY A 7 12.65 -24.37 -9.45
CA GLY A 7 11.72 -24.46 -8.33
C GLY A 7 11.19 -25.88 -8.15
N LEU A 8 10.99 -26.28 -6.89
CA LEU A 8 10.41 -27.56 -6.52
C LEU A 8 9.05 -27.71 -7.22
N LYS A 9 8.90 -28.77 -8.02
CA LYS A 9 7.60 -29.15 -8.58
C LYS A 9 6.78 -29.82 -7.46
N PRO A 10 5.46 -29.53 -7.35
CA PRO A 10 4.58 -30.26 -6.43
C PRO A 10 4.60 -31.75 -6.71
N ALA A 11 4.42 -32.57 -5.66
CA ALA A 11 4.31 -34.02 -5.80
C ALA A 11 3.11 -34.38 -6.70
N GLN A 12 3.26 -35.45 -7.49
CA GLN A 12 2.25 -35.92 -8.43
C GLN A 12 0.96 -36.29 -7.67
N GLY A 13 -0.16 -35.67 -8.04
CA GLY A 13 -1.47 -35.85 -7.38
C GLY A 13 -1.94 -34.67 -6.52
N TYR A 14 -1.14 -33.61 -6.37
CA TYR A 14 -1.60 -32.34 -5.78
C TYR A 14 -1.97 -31.36 -6.89
N GLU A 15 -3.26 -31.21 -7.15
CA GLU A 15 -3.77 -30.10 -7.95
C GLU A 15 -3.70 -28.81 -7.11
N ILE A 16 -3.06 -27.76 -7.63
CA ILE A 16 -3.23 -26.42 -7.07
C ILE A 16 -4.63 -26.00 -7.47
N GLU A 17 -5.61 -26.18 -6.59
CA GLU A 17 -6.92 -25.61 -6.81
C GLU A 17 -6.75 -24.11 -7.09
N PRO A 18 -7.34 -23.57 -8.18
CA PRO A 18 -7.31 -22.14 -8.41
C PRO A 18 -7.96 -21.46 -7.19
N PRO A 19 -7.37 -20.38 -6.66
CA PRO A 19 -7.89 -19.73 -5.46
C PRO A 19 -9.37 -19.42 -5.67
N ASP A 20 -10.20 -19.97 -4.80
CA ASP A 20 -11.66 -19.88 -4.86
C ASP A 20 -12.09 -18.42 -5.10
N LYS A 21 -12.75 -18.18 -6.23
CA LYS A 21 -13.18 -16.84 -6.69
C LYS A 21 -14.25 -16.21 -5.79
N ASN A 22 -14.75 -16.93 -4.79
CA ASN A 22 -15.85 -16.51 -3.93
C ASN A 22 -15.48 -16.36 -2.45
N ARG A 23 -14.22 -16.06 -2.12
CA ARG A 23 -13.85 -15.78 -0.72
C ARG A 23 -14.46 -14.44 -0.27
N SER A 24 -15.37 -14.50 0.70
CA SER A 24 -16.01 -13.34 1.33
C SER A 24 -15.59 -13.17 2.78
N LEU A 25 -15.49 -11.92 3.23
CA LEU A 25 -15.32 -11.53 4.63
C LEU A 25 -16.63 -10.96 5.15
N LYS A 26 -17.12 -11.50 6.27
CA LYS A 26 -18.19 -10.88 7.03
C LYS A 26 -17.60 -9.83 7.96
N TYR A 27 -17.98 -8.58 7.76
CA TYR A 27 -17.41 -7.43 8.44
C TYR A 27 -18.51 -6.51 8.97
N GLY A 28 -18.51 -6.19 10.25
CA GLY A 28 -19.50 -5.26 10.82
C GLY A 28 -20.92 -5.82 10.88
N ASN A 29 -21.89 -4.92 10.69
CA ASN A 29 -23.35 -5.15 10.70
C ASN A 29 -23.84 -6.04 9.55
N GLY A 30 -23.28 -7.23 9.39
CA GLY A 30 -23.69 -8.21 8.39
C GLY A 30 -23.21 -7.91 6.96
N LEU A 31 -22.22 -7.03 6.77
CA LEU A 31 -21.68 -6.77 5.44
C LEU A 31 -20.81 -7.95 4.99
N GLU A 32 -21.17 -8.58 3.89
CA GLU A 32 -20.38 -9.64 3.26
C GLU A 32 -19.66 -9.07 2.04
N ILE A 33 -18.33 -9.01 2.10
CA ILE A 33 -17.49 -8.33 1.12
C ILE A 33 -16.52 -9.32 0.51
N ASN A 34 -16.40 -9.33 -0.81
CA ASN A 34 -15.39 -10.12 -1.50
C ASN A 34 -13.98 -9.65 -1.09
N ILE A 35 -13.13 -10.60 -0.70
CA ILE A 35 -11.77 -10.34 -0.20
C ILE A 35 -10.90 -9.65 -1.25
N ASP A 36 -11.04 -9.99 -2.53
CA ASP A 36 -10.27 -9.37 -3.61
C ASP A 36 -10.59 -7.89 -3.75
N ILE A 37 -11.84 -7.48 -3.48
CA ILE A 37 -12.23 -6.06 -3.45
C ILE A 37 -11.52 -5.33 -2.30
N LEU A 38 -11.52 -5.89 -1.10
CA LEU A 38 -10.83 -5.31 0.07
C LEU A 38 -9.32 -5.20 -0.17
N MET A 39 -8.72 -6.27 -0.68
CA MET A 39 -7.31 -6.27 -1.06
C MET A 39 -6.98 -5.21 -2.10
N LYS A 40 -7.83 -5.08 -3.14
CA LYS A 40 -7.66 -4.07 -4.18
C LYS A 40 -7.66 -2.66 -3.58
N VAL A 41 -8.55 -2.36 -2.63
CA VAL A 41 -8.55 -1.07 -1.92
C VAL A 41 -7.23 -0.82 -1.19
N ILE A 42 -6.79 -1.78 -0.37
CA ILE A 42 -5.57 -1.66 0.43
C ILE A 42 -4.34 -1.47 -0.47
N VAL A 43 -4.22 -2.26 -1.53
CA VAL A 43 -3.12 -2.17 -2.51
C VAL A 43 -3.16 -0.83 -3.27
N THR A 44 -4.34 -0.38 -3.68
CA THR A 44 -4.51 0.88 -4.42
C THR A 44 -4.06 2.08 -3.58
N ASP A 45 -4.45 2.13 -2.31
CA ASP A 45 -4.00 3.20 -1.41
C ASP A 45 -2.49 3.14 -1.11
N TYR A 46 -1.93 1.94 -0.92
CA TYR A 46 -0.48 1.79 -0.76
C TYR A 46 0.27 2.27 -2.00
N LEU A 47 -0.23 1.98 -3.20
CA LEU A 47 0.36 2.47 -4.47
C LEU A 47 0.33 3.99 -4.54
N LEU A 48 -0.80 4.63 -4.18
CA LEU A 48 -0.87 6.09 -4.11
C LEU A 48 0.16 6.65 -3.14
N ARG A 49 0.31 6.06 -1.95
CA ARG A 49 1.31 6.46 -0.96
C ARG A 49 2.73 6.34 -1.48
N GLU A 50 3.05 5.26 -2.20
CA GLU A 50 4.40 5.10 -2.75
C GLU A 50 4.70 6.10 -3.85
N ILE A 51 3.76 6.33 -4.78
CA ILE A 51 3.95 7.30 -5.86
C ILE A 51 4.25 8.70 -5.30
N LEU A 52 3.50 9.15 -4.30
CA LEU A 52 3.77 10.46 -3.68
C LEU A 52 5.11 10.49 -2.95
N GLN A 53 5.47 9.41 -2.27
CA GLN A 53 6.75 9.33 -1.57
C GLN A 53 7.94 9.26 -2.54
N ALA A 54 7.75 8.67 -3.72
CA ALA A 54 8.71 8.70 -4.81
C ALA A 54 8.86 10.09 -5.44
N GLU A 55 7.76 10.82 -5.64
CA GLU A 55 7.80 12.23 -6.09
C GLU A 55 8.55 13.10 -5.06
N GLU A 56 8.28 12.93 -3.76
CA GLU A 56 9.02 13.58 -2.68
C GLU A 56 10.52 13.21 -2.70
N TYR A 57 10.84 11.93 -2.93
CA TYR A 57 12.22 11.44 -3.01
C TYR A 57 12.99 12.11 -4.15
N ILE A 58 12.46 12.05 -5.36
CA ILE A 58 13.06 12.61 -6.57
C ILE A 58 13.24 14.11 -6.41
N THR A 59 12.18 14.82 -5.99
CA THR A 59 12.23 16.27 -5.78
C THR A 59 13.31 16.66 -4.76
N ARG A 60 13.43 15.91 -3.66
CA ARG A 60 14.44 16.18 -2.65
C ARG A 60 15.86 15.86 -3.14
N LYS A 61 16.06 14.74 -3.85
CA LYS A 61 17.35 14.38 -4.44
C LYS A 61 17.80 15.43 -5.46
N PHE A 62 16.90 15.89 -6.31
CA PHE A 62 17.17 16.96 -7.27
C PHE A 62 17.48 18.29 -6.58
N ARG A 63 16.78 18.67 -5.51
CA ARG A 63 17.07 19.91 -4.76
C ARG A 63 18.46 19.92 -4.11
N ILE A 64 18.94 18.78 -3.63
CA ILE A 64 20.21 18.66 -2.93
C ILE A 64 21.40 18.51 -3.90
N SER A 65 21.16 18.15 -5.17
CA SER A 65 22.24 18.02 -6.16
C SER A 65 22.89 19.39 -6.46
N GLU A 66 24.17 19.54 -6.11
CA GLU A 66 24.95 20.78 -6.31
C GLU A 66 25.31 21.04 -7.78
N LYS A 67 25.40 19.98 -8.59
CA LYS A 67 25.60 20.05 -10.04
C LYS A 67 24.45 19.32 -10.71
N LYS A 68 23.82 19.99 -11.67
CA LYS A 68 22.71 19.47 -12.45
C LYS A 68 23.08 19.61 -13.91
N THR A 69 23.25 18.48 -14.60
CA THR A 69 23.33 18.53 -16.05
C THR A 69 21.93 18.68 -16.64
N PHE A 70 21.85 19.17 -17.87
CA PHE A 70 20.60 19.24 -18.62
C PHE A 70 19.99 17.84 -18.79
N GLU A 71 20.83 16.83 -19.00
CA GLU A 71 20.44 15.43 -19.12
C GLU A 71 19.84 14.89 -17.82
N GLU A 72 20.45 15.18 -16.66
CA GLU A 72 19.93 14.77 -15.35
C GLU A 72 18.57 15.42 -15.07
N GLU A 73 18.43 16.72 -15.33
CA GLU A 73 17.16 17.44 -15.17
C GLU A 73 16.06 16.83 -16.04
N LYS A 74 16.37 16.51 -17.30
CA LYS A 74 15.43 15.87 -18.23
C LYS A 74 15.00 14.47 -17.76
N VAL A 75 15.91 13.70 -17.16
CA VAL A 75 15.60 12.38 -16.58
C VAL A 75 14.62 12.53 -15.42
N TYR A 76 14.91 13.43 -14.46
CA TYR A 76 14.02 13.66 -13.32
C TYR A 76 12.62 14.14 -13.74
N GLU A 77 12.55 15.06 -14.70
CA GLU A 77 11.27 15.55 -15.22
C GLU A 77 10.46 14.42 -15.88
N THR A 78 11.13 13.53 -16.62
CA THR A 78 10.48 12.36 -17.25
C THR A 78 9.94 11.39 -16.19
N GLU A 79 10.70 11.14 -15.13
CA GLU A 79 10.25 10.30 -14.01
C GLU A 79 9.06 10.92 -13.26
N LEU A 80 9.10 12.23 -12.95
CA LEU A 80 8.00 12.94 -12.30
C LEU A 80 6.73 12.93 -13.15
N GLN A 81 6.85 13.15 -14.46
CA GLN A 81 5.71 13.05 -15.38
C GLN A 81 5.12 11.64 -15.41
N THR A 82 5.97 10.61 -15.35
CA THR A 82 5.53 9.21 -15.31
C THR A 82 4.77 8.93 -14.02
N LEU A 83 5.31 9.34 -12.88
CA LEU A 83 4.64 9.22 -11.57
C LEU A 83 3.28 9.90 -11.55
N ARG A 84 3.17 11.11 -12.08
CA ARG A 84 1.90 11.86 -12.16
C ARG A 84 0.86 11.13 -13.01
N ARG A 85 1.26 10.59 -14.17
CA ARG A 85 0.36 9.79 -15.02
C ARG A 85 -0.11 8.53 -14.28
N THR A 86 0.81 7.80 -13.66
CA THR A 86 0.49 6.60 -12.88
C THR A 86 -0.43 6.94 -11.71
N TYR A 87 -0.17 8.03 -10.99
CA TYR A 87 -1.03 8.51 -9.90
C TYR A 87 -2.47 8.69 -10.38
N MET A 88 -2.68 9.35 -11.52
CA MET A 88 -4.02 9.56 -12.07
C MET A 88 -4.73 8.25 -12.40
N THR A 89 -4.01 7.27 -12.97
CA THR A 89 -4.55 5.93 -13.24
C THR A 89 -4.95 5.19 -11.97
N ILE A 90 -4.10 5.21 -10.93
CA ILE A 90 -4.38 4.54 -9.66
C ILE A 90 -5.51 5.26 -8.90
N LYS A 91 -5.52 6.59 -8.91
CA LYS A 91 -6.60 7.40 -8.32
C LYS A 91 -7.94 7.09 -8.99
N HIS A 92 -7.95 6.93 -10.31
CA HIS A 92 -9.16 6.51 -11.02
C HIS A 92 -9.62 5.11 -10.57
N THR A 93 -8.68 4.17 -10.38
CA THR A 93 -8.99 2.83 -9.86
C THR A 93 -9.58 2.88 -8.44
N GLU A 94 -9.08 3.78 -7.57
CA GLU A 94 -9.65 4.01 -6.24
C GLU A 94 -11.08 4.55 -6.31
N SER A 95 -11.37 5.41 -7.28
CA SER A 95 -12.73 5.95 -7.46
C SER A 95 -13.76 4.88 -7.84
N MET A 96 -13.31 3.72 -8.34
CA MET A 96 -14.11 2.56 -8.73
C MET A 96 -14.42 1.60 -7.56
N ILE A 97 -14.16 1.99 -6.31
CA ILE A 97 -14.65 1.25 -5.14
C ILE A 97 -16.18 1.09 -5.27
N PRO A 98 -16.73 -0.14 -5.15
CA PRO A 98 -18.15 -0.41 -5.31
C PRO A 98 -19.02 0.51 -4.46
N LEU A 99 -20.04 1.10 -5.09
CA LEU A 99 -21.03 1.92 -4.41
C LEU A 99 -21.77 1.12 -3.33
N GLY A 100 -22.32 1.82 -2.34
CA GLY A 100 -23.07 1.23 -1.24
C GLY A 100 -22.30 1.27 0.09
N PRO A 101 -22.55 0.30 1.00
CA PRO A 101 -22.00 0.34 2.36
C PRO A 101 -20.48 0.38 2.40
N LEU A 102 -19.80 -0.37 1.54
CA LEU A 102 -18.33 -0.40 1.47
C LEU A 102 -17.76 1.00 1.20
N ARG A 103 -18.27 1.68 0.16
CA ARG A 103 -17.85 3.04 -0.17
C ARG A 103 -18.16 4.03 0.96
N LYS A 104 -19.35 3.96 1.56
CA LYS A 104 -19.73 4.82 2.69
C LYS A 104 -18.76 4.68 3.86
N TYR A 105 -18.41 3.45 4.23
CA TYR A 105 -17.46 3.19 5.31
C TYR A 105 -16.06 3.71 4.97
N TYR A 106 -15.58 3.41 3.76
CA TYR A 106 -14.28 3.90 3.28
C TYR A 106 -14.18 5.43 3.30
N ASP A 107 -15.22 6.12 2.82
CA ASP A 107 -15.27 7.59 2.76
C ASP A 107 -15.45 8.20 4.16
N SER A 108 -16.31 7.62 5.00
CA SER A 108 -16.53 8.10 6.38
C SER A 108 -15.25 8.12 7.20
N LEU A 109 -14.40 7.10 7.05
CA LEU A 109 -13.12 7.04 7.74
C LEU A 109 -12.20 8.18 7.31
N ARG A 110 -12.22 8.55 6.03
CA ARG A 110 -11.35 9.57 5.43
C ARG A 110 -11.84 11.00 5.65
N GLN A 111 -13.00 11.19 6.28
CA GLN A 111 -13.43 12.50 6.77
C GLN A 111 -12.57 12.99 7.94
N ASP A 112 -11.99 12.06 8.71
CA ASP A 112 -10.98 12.38 9.72
C ASP A 112 -9.63 12.65 9.01
N PRO A 113 -9.08 13.88 9.08
CA PRO A 113 -7.78 14.19 8.47
C PRO A 113 -6.62 13.38 9.09
N ALA A 114 -6.81 12.79 10.28
CA ALA A 114 -5.85 11.93 10.95
C ALA A 114 -6.08 10.43 10.71
N TRP A 115 -6.99 10.03 9.79
CA TRP A 115 -7.31 8.62 9.52
C TRP A 115 -6.07 7.74 9.25
N TYR A 116 -5.04 8.32 8.63
CA TYR A 116 -3.82 7.60 8.29
C TYR A 116 -2.89 7.36 9.48
N LEU A 117 -3.16 7.97 10.64
CA LEU A 117 -2.42 7.81 11.90
C LEU A 117 -3.04 6.76 12.83
N ARG A 118 -4.02 6.01 12.34
CA ARG A 118 -4.63 4.92 13.09
C ARG A 118 -3.58 3.90 13.54
N ARG A 119 -3.86 3.30 14.70
CA ARG A 119 -2.95 2.37 15.40
C ARG A 119 -2.44 1.26 14.48
N GLU A 120 -3.32 0.69 13.66
CA GLU A 120 -3.00 -0.40 12.74
C GLU A 120 -1.93 0.01 11.70
N LEU A 121 -2.05 1.22 11.13
CA LEU A 121 -1.06 1.72 10.14
C LEU A 121 0.25 2.13 10.81
N VAL A 122 0.19 2.66 12.03
CA VAL A 122 1.38 2.96 12.84
C VAL A 122 2.12 1.66 13.16
N GLN A 123 1.40 0.62 13.58
CA GLN A 123 1.97 -0.67 13.94
C GLN A 123 2.55 -1.38 12.70
N ASP A 124 1.86 -1.37 11.56
CA ASP A 124 2.41 -1.88 10.29
C ASP A 124 3.74 -1.18 9.94
N CYS A 125 3.78 0.14 10.09
CA CYS A 125 5.00 0.92 9.87
C CYS A 125 6.12 0.50 10.83
N ILE A 126 5.85 0.33 12.12
CA ILE A 126 6.83 -0.11 13.13
C ILE A 126 7.34 -1.52 12.80
N THR A 127 6.43 -2.46 12.56
CA THR A 127 6.73 -3.88 12.31
C THR A 127 7.58 -4.07 11.05
N ARG A 128 7.43 -3.21 10.04
CA ARG A 128 8.28 -3.21 8.82
C ARG A 128 9.61 -2.46 8.99
N GLY A 129 9.94 -2.01 10.20
CA GLY A 129 11.13 -1.19 10.46
C GLY A 129 11.07 0.17 9.74
N GLY A 130 9.89 0.76 9.65
CA GLY A 130 9.64 2.06 9.03
C GLY A 130 9.99 3.24 9.93
N CYS A 131 9.61 4.46 9.50
CA CYS A 131 9.97 5.68 10.22
C CYS A 131 9.35 5.79 11.63
N CYS A 132 8.25 5.08 11.89
CA CYS A 132 7.62 5.08 13.21
C CYS A 132 8.44 4.38 14.29
N SER A 133 9.23 3.34 13.94
CA SER A 133 10.13 2.70 14.92
C SER A 133 11.35 3.55 15.24
N ARG A 134 11.75 4.44 14.31
CA ARG A 134 12.92 5.32 14.45
C ARG A 134 12.60 6.72 15.00
N GLY A 135 11.33 7.07 15.13
CA GLY A 135 10.93 8.41 15.57
C GLY A 135 11.25 9.55 14.60
N CYS A 136 11.38 9.29 13.29
CA CYS A 136 11.76 10.33 12.30
C CYS A 136 10.72 11.47 12.15
N GLY A 137 9.50 11.31 12.66
CA GLY A 137 8.43 12.32 12.59
C GLY A 137 7.74 12.47 11.22
N CYS A 138 8.38 12.07 10.11
CA CYS A 138 7.86 12.31 8.76
C CYS A 138 6.46 11.72 8.50
N CYS A 139 6.10 10.61 9.16
CA CYS A 139 4.77 10.02 9.00
C CYS A 139 3.66 10.92 9.55
N LYS A 140 3.90 11.67 10.64
CA LYS A 140 2.89 12.56 11.25
C LYS A 140 2.64 13.83 10.45
N ASN A 141 3.61 14.25 9.64
CA ASN A 141 3.56 15.52 8.92
C ASN A 141 3.11 15.36 7.47
N ARG A 142 2.65 14.16 7.06
CA ARG A 142 2.34 13.84 5.66
C ARG A 142 1.27 14.74 5.06
N LEU A 143 0.25 15.09 5.83
CA LEU A 143 -0.82 15.98 5.36
C LEU A 143 -0.28 17.37 4.93
N SER A 144 0.81 17.83 5.56
CA SER A 144 1.42 19.14 5.27
C SER A 144 2.42 19.12 4.11
N THR A 145 2.80 17.94 3.59
CA THR A 145 3.87 17.81 2.58
C THR A 145 3.35 17.54 1.17
N THR A 146 2.04 17.46 0.97
CA THR A 146 1.44 17.07 -0.30
C THR A 146 0.26 17.95 -0.68
N GLU A 147 0.17 18.31 -1.96
CA GLU A 147 -1.00 18.98 -2.55
C GLU A 147 -2.10 17.98 -2.96
N TYR A 148 -1.77 16.68 -2.91
CA TYR A 148 -2.69 15.62 -3.30
C TYR A 148 -3.65 15.25 -2.18
N SER A 149 -4.93 15.07 -2.55
CA SER A 149 -6.00 14.67 -1.62
C SER A 149 -6.04 13.17 -1.28
N LYS A 150 -5.21 12.35 -1.92
CA LYS A 150 -5.12 10.89 -1.72
C LYS A 150 -3.65 10.48 -1.61
N GLY A 151 -3.37 9.28 -1.13
CA GLY A 151 -1.99 8.81 -0.94
C GLY A 151 -1.30 9.41 0.30
N ILE A 152 -2.06 10.00 1.23
CA ILE A 152 -1.55 10.44 2.52
C ILE A 152 -1.43 9.23 3.44
N GLY A 153 -0.24 8.98 3.99
CA GLY A 153 -0.08 7.99 5.05
C GLY A 153 1.35 7.56 5.35
N HIS A 154 1.48 6.46 6.10
CA HIS A 154 2.76 5.97 6.58
C HIS A 154 3.73 5.59 5.47
N CYS A 155 5.02 5.52 5.84
CA CYS A 155 6.09 5.26 4.88
C CYS A 155 5.94 3.92 4.17
N THR A 156 6.22 3.97 2.88
CA THR A 156 6.37 2.83 2.00
C THR A 156 7.88 2.60 1.74
N ALA A 157 8.24 1.86 0.68
CA ALA A 157 9.65 1.66 0.35
C ALA A 157 10.29 2.94 -0.20
N ALA A 158 9.55 3.74 -0.95
CA ALA A 158 10.01 5.01 -1.54
C ALA A 158 10.18 6.19 -0.57
N CYS A 159 9.87 6.03 0.72
CA CYS A 159 10.08 7.11 1.68
C CYS A 159 11.57 7.48 1.77
N TYR A 160 11.91 8.73 1.49
CA TYR A 160 13.28 9.25 1.57
C TYR A 160 14.05 8.86 2.85
N CYS A 161 13.44 9.02 4.03
CA CYS A 161 14.08 8.62 5.30
C CYS A 161 14.32 7.10 5.38
N CYS A 162 13.41 6.29 4.83
CA CYS A 162 13.57 4.84 4.79
C CYS A 162 14.63 4.42 3.78
N SER A 163 14.63 5.00 2.58
CA SER A 163 15.60 4.74 1.52
C SER A 163 17.02 5.04 1.97
N ALA A 164 17.23 6.18 2.64
CA ALA A 164 18.53 6.56 3.20
C ALA A 164 19.06 5.53 4.21
N VAL A 165 18.20 5.02 5.10
CA VAL A 165 18.59 4.01 6.09
C VAL A 165 18.86 2.64 5.45
N ARG A 166 18.11 2.28 4.41
CA ARG A 166 18.25 0.98 3.72
C ARG A 166 19.40 0.95 2.70
N GLY A 167 19.96 2.10 2.35
CA GLY A 167 20.96 2.22 1.29
C GLY A 167 20.41 1.86 -0.10
N SER A 168 19.08 1.84 -0.26
CA SER A 168 18.41 1.49 -1.51
C SER A 168 17.85 2.75 -2.15
N ASP A 169 18.29 3.05 -3.37
CA ASP A 169 17.68 4.10 -4.19
C ASP A 169 16.24 3.73 -4.58
N TYR A 170 15.46 4.76 -4.86
CA TYR A 170 14.15 4.61 -5.49
C TYR A 170 14.26 3.82 -6.81
N HIS A 171 13.33 2.91 -7.05
CA HIS A 171 13.24 2.16 -8.30
C HIS A 171 11.97 2.59 -9.08
N PRO A 172 12.08 2.94 -10.38
CA PRO A 172 10.96 3.46 -11.16
C PRO A 172 9.80 2.49 -11.32
N ASP A 173 10.05 1.18 -11.19
CA ASP A 173 8.99 0.16 -11.18
C ASP A 173 8.39 -0.06 -9.79
N ILE A 174 7.65 0.95 -9.33
CA ILE A 174 6.91 0.93 -8.05
C ILE A 174 5.88 -0.22 -8.01
N THR A 175 5.19 -0.46 -9.13
CA THR A 175 4.03 -1.35 -9.17
C THR A 175 4.43 -2.81 -8.97
N LEU A 176 5.51 -3.26 -9.64
CA LEU A 176 6.00 -4.63 -9.46
C LEU A 176 6.57 -4.84 -8.05
N SER A 177 7.27 -3.85 -7.50
CA SER A 177 7.83 -3.92 -6.15
C SER A 177 6.73 -4.12 -5.09
N ILE A 178 5.66 -3.34 -5.15
CA ILE A 178 4.55 -3.42 -4.17
C ILE A 178 3.74 -4.70 -4.32
N LEU A 179 3.41 -5.08 -5.55
CA LEU A 179 2.69 -6.33 -5.80
C LEU A 179 3.49 -7.55 -5.36
N SER A 180 4.82 -7.48 -5.38
CA SER A 180 5.68 -8.55 -4.88
C SER A 180 5.73 -8.66 -3.36
N PHE A 181 5.54 -7.55 -2.63
CA PHE A 181 5.68 -7.51 -1.16
C PHE A 181 4.35 -7.52 -0.41
N LEU A 182 3.43 -6.62 -0.75
CA LEU A 182 2.20 -6.41 0.02
C LEU A 182 1.17 -7.49 -0.28
N ARG A 183 0.97 -7.81 -1.56
CA ARG A 183 -0.06 -8.75 -1.98
C ARG A 183 0.13 -10.15 -1.37
N PRO A 184 1.33 -10.77 -1.40
CA PRO A 184 1.52 -12.07 -0.77
C PRO A 184 1.27 -12.05 0.75
N ARG A 185 1.55 -10.94 1.44
CA ARG A 185 1.26 -10.80 2.87
C ARG A 185 -0.25 -10.78 3.12
N LEU A 186 -1.00 -10.04 2.31
CA LEU A 186 -2.46 -10.00 2.40
C LEU A 186 -3.09 -11.38 2.07
N GLU A 187 -2.55 -12.10 1.08
CA GLU A 187 -3.10 -13.40 0.65
C GLU A 187 -2.79 -14.54 1.63
N LYS A 188 -1.58 -14.54 2.22
CA LYS A 188 -1.07 -15.66 3.00
C LYS A 188 -1.14 -15.49 4.51
N ASN A 189 -1.39 -14.26 4.99
CA ASN A 189 -1.50 -13.97 6.42
C ASN A 189 -2.86 -13.34 6.74
N PRO A 190 -3.83 -14.16 7.17
CA PRO A 190 -5.17 -13.69 7.52
C PRO A 190 -5.18 -12.66 8.63
N ALA A 191 -4.36 -12.82 9.68
CA ALA A 191 -4.31 -11.87 10.78
C ALA A 191 -3.85 -10.49 10.28
N TYR A 192 -2.82 -10.46 9.43
CA TYR A 192 -2.36 -9.23 8.79
C TYR A 192 -3.42 -8.63 7.86
N PHE A 193 -4.11 -9.45 7.07
CA PHE A 193 -5.21 -8.98 6.21
C PHE A 193 -6.29 -8.27 7.04
N ILE A 194 -6.66 -8.82 8.19
CA ILE A 194 -7.69 -8.22 9.05
C ILE A 194 -7.24 -6.95 9.73
N GLU A 195 -6.00 -6.90 10.24
CA GLU A 195 -5.42 -5.66 10.74
C GLU A 195 -5.45 -4.56 9.66
N MET A 196 -5.14 -4.93 8.40
CA MET A 196 -5.23 -4.01 7.28
C MET A 196 -6.67 -3.65 6.92
N VAL A 197 -7.64 -4.56 6.97
CA VAL A 197 -9.06 -4.19 6.78
C VAL A 197 -9.51 -3.21 7.86
N GLU A 198 -9.19 -3.49 9.13
CA GLU A 198 -9.51 -2.60 10.24
C GLU A 198 -8.82 -1.24 10.13
N ALA A 199 -7.65 -1.17 9.51
CA ALA A 199 -6.98 0.11 9.24
C ALA A 199 -7.73 0.98 8.22
N TYR A 200 -8.40 0.35 7.26
CA TYR A 200 -9.00 1.01 6.08
C TYR A 200 -10.51 1.21 6.18
N PHE A 201 -11.16 0.53 7.12
CA PHE A 201 -12.59 0.61 7.37
C PHE A 201 -12.85 0.81 8.88
N PRO A 202 -13.97 1.44 9.28
CA PRO A 202 -14.35 1.51 10.69
C PRO A 202 -14.46 0.10 11.28
N LYS A 203 -14.09 -0.07 12.55
CA LYS A 203 -14.26 -1.37 13.22
C LYS A 203 -15.77 -1.68 13.34
N PRO A 204 -16.16 -2.96 13.24
CA PRO A 204 -17.49 -3.40 13.63
C PRO A 204 -17.85 -2.84 15.01
N GLU A 205 -19.07 -2.33 15.19
CA GLU A 205 -19.62 -2.19 16.54
C GLU A 205 -19.69 -3.60 17.13
N ASP A 206 -18.95 -3.81 18.22
CA ASP A 206 -18.52 -5.11 18.70
C ASP A 206 -19.69 -6.05 19.04
N LYS A 207 -20.01 -6.98 18.12
CA LYS A 207 -20.71 -8.25 18.39
C LYS A 207 -20.23 -9.34 17.44
N THR A 208 -19.12 -9.98 17.79
CA THR A 208 -18.65 -11.28 17.27
C THR A 208 -18.26 -11.33 15.78
N ILE A 209 -16.97 -11.14 15.50
CA ILE A 209 -16.38 -11.55 14.21
C ILE A 209 -16.44 -13.08 14.13
N ARG A 210 -17.42 -13.62 13.39
CA ARG A 210 -17.57 -15.06 13.15
C ARG A 210 -16.88 -15.45 11.86
N TRP A 211 -15.74 -16.11 12.00
CA TRP A 211 -15.02 -16.76 10.91
C TRP A 211 -15.71 -18.05 10.48
N LYS A 212 -15.87 -18.27 9.19
CA LYS A 212 -16.02 -19.62 8.63
C LYS A 212 -14.72 -19.98 7.92
N TRP A 213 -13.89 -20.77 8.59
CA TRP A 213 -12.77 -21.48 7.97
C TRP A 213 -13.30 -22.83 7.50
N TRP A 214 -13.15 -23.17 6.22
CA TRP A 214 -13.51 -24.48 5.69
C TRP A 214 -12.45 -25.51 6.08
N ARG A 215 -12.92 -26.74 6.35
CA ARG A 215 -12.14 -27.98 6.43
C ARG A 215 -11.62 -28.38 5.06
#